data_AF-A0A356RDP5-F1
#
_entry.id   AF-A0A356RDP5-F1
#
_cell.length_a   1.000
_cell.length_b   1.000
_cell.length_c   1.000
_cell.angle_alpha   90.00
_cell.angle_beta   90.00
_cell.angle_gamma   90.00
#
_symmetry.space_group_name_H-M   'P 1'
#
loop_
_entity.id
_entity.type
_entity.pdbx_description
1 polymer ?
#
loop_
_entity_poly.entity_id
_entity_poly.type
_entity_poly.pdbx_seq_one_letter_code
_entity_poly.pdbx_strand_id
1 'polypeptide(L)'
;MGQKEPIERWTAKRRAALVLRVLKGETSMAEAARQHGLSVAEVEGWQDQFLRAAENGLRRWPKDEDALKEEQMENFKQKIGDLVVEHDVLREALKPYPLGRKMSDV
;
A
#
# COMPACT_ATOMS: atom_id res chain seq x y z
N MET A 1 -2.21 -35.29 -23.95
CA MET A 1 -1.25 -34.19 -24.10
C MET A 1 -1.86 -32.94 -23.47
N GLY A 2 -1.37 -32.52 -22.31
CA GLY A 2 -1.84 -31.29 -21.68
C GLY A 2 -1.25 -30.10 -22.43
N GLN A 3 -2.04 -29.46 -23.29
CA GLN A 3 -1.68 -28.19 -23.88
C GLN A 3 -1.63 -27.17 -22.73
N LYS A 4 -0.42 -26.87 -22.23
CA LYS A 4 -0.21 -25.68 -21.42
C LYS A 4 -0.37 -24.50 -22.37
N GLU A 5 -1.51 -23.83 -22.30
CA GLU A 5 -1.70 -22.54 -22.96
C GLU A 5 -0.50 -21.64 -22.63
N PRO A 6 0.08 -20.95 -23.63
CA PRO A 6 1.23 -20.09 -23.40
C PRO A 6 0.85 -19.05 -22.35
N ILE A 7 1.58 -19.02 -21.23
CA ILE A 7 1.36 -18.04 -20.16
C ILE A 7 1.50 -16.66 -20.80
N GLU A 8 0.36 -16.00 -20.98
CA GLU A 8 0.31 -14.74 -21.66
C GLU A 8 0.88 -13.66 -20.74
N ARG A 9 2.10 -13.20 -21.04
CA ARG A 9 2.85 -12.32 -20.13
C ARG A 9 2.23 -10.93 -20.12
N TRP A 10 1.63 -10.55 -18.99
CA TRP A 10 1.08 -9.22 -18.75
C TRP A 10 2.18 -8.19 -18.49
N THR A 11 2.74 -7.64 -19.56
CA THR A 11 3.66 -6.49 -19.50
C THR A 11 2.90 -5.20 -19.16
N ALA A 12 3.60 -4.20 -18.60
CA ALA A 12 2.99 -2.91 -18.26
C ALA A 12 2.27 -2.25 -19.46
N LYS A 13 2.92 -2.27 -20.64
CA LYS A 13 2.34 -1.75 -21.89
C LYS A 13 1.03 -2.46 -22.26
N ARG A 14 0.97 -3.78 -22.09
CA ARG A 14 -0.22 -4.57 -22.41
C ARG A 14 -1.36 -4.33 -21.42
N ARG A 15 -1.06 -4.24 -20.12
CA ARG A 15 -2.05 -3.89 -19.09
C ARG A 15 -2.65 -2.51 -19.36
N ALA A 16 -1.80 -1.52 -19.65
CA ALA A 16 -2.25 -0.16 -19.98
C ALA A 16 -3.15 -0.15 -21.22
N ALA A 17 -2.80 -0.90 -22.28
CA ALA A 17 -3.64 -1.01 -23.47
C ALA A 17 -5.01 -1.65 -23.16
N LEU A 18 -5.07 -2.67 -22.30
CA LEU A 18 -6.33 -3.27 -21.87
C LEU A 18 -7.18 -2.27 -21.10
N VAL A 19 -6.61 -1.61 -20.08
CA VAL A 19 -7.30 -0.62 -19.24
C VAL A 19 -7.82 0.54 -20.09
N LEU A 20 -7.04 1.03 -21.06
CA LEU A 20 -7.47 2.09 -21.97
C LEU A 20 -8.68 1.69 -22.81
N ARG A 21 -8.77 0.45 -23.30
CA ARG A 21 -9.95 -0.05 -24.02
C ARG A 21 -11.17 -0.10 -23.12
N VAL A 22 -11.00 -0.51 -21.86
CA VAL A 22 -12.07 -0.52 -20.85
C VAL A 22 -12.56 0.89 -20.55
N LEU A 23 -11.65 1.84 -20.32
CA LEU A 23 -12.00 3.25 -20.06
C LEU A 23 -12.69 3.94 -21.25
N LYS A 24 -12.33 3.58 -22.48
CA LYS A 24 -13.00 4.08 -23.70
C LYS A 24 -14.36 3.44 -23.95
N GLY A 25 -14.74 2.42 -23.19
CA GLY A 25 -15.98 1.66 -23.40
C GLY A 25 -15.94 0.71 -24.60
N GLU A 26 -14.76 0.44 -25.18
CA GLU A 26 -14.60 -0.50 -26.30
C GLU A 26 -14.76 -1.96 -25.86
N THR A 27 -14.57 -2.24 -24.57
CA THR A 27 -14.73 -3.57 -23.97
C THR A 27 -15.13 -3.40 -22.52
N SER A 28 -16.14 -4.12 -22.04
CA SER A 28 -16.49 -4.08 -20.61
C SER A 28 -15.44 -4.80 -19.75
N MET A 29 -15.35 -4.45 -18.47
CA MET A 29 -14.40 -5.10 -17.55
C MET A 29 -14.61 -6.61 -17.44
N ALA A 30 -15.88 -7.05 -17.45
CA ALA A 30 -16.25 -8.47 -17.42
C ALA A 30 -15.85 -9.21 -18.70
N GLU A 31 -16.00 -8.58 -19.87
CA GLU A 31 -15.58 -9.15 -21.15
C GLU A 31 -14.06 -9.22 -21.27
N ALA A 32 -13.35 -8.16 -20.85
CA ALA A 32 -11.89 -8.12 -20.81
C ALA A 32 -11.33 -9.23 -19.92
N ALA A 33 -11.93 -9.41 -18.74
CA ALA A 33 -11.58 -10.47 -17.80
C ALA A 33 -11.76 -11.87 -18.44
N ARG A 34 -12.94 -12.12 -19.01
CA ARG A 34 -13.28 -13.40 -19.64
C ARG A 34 -12.40 -13.71 -20.87
N GLN A 35 -12.16 -12.73 -21.74
CA GLN A 35 -11.36 -12.92 -22.97
C GLN A 35 -9.92 -13.29 -22.68
N HIS A 36 -9.39 -12.84 -21.56
CA HIS A 36 -7.99 -12.99 -21.22
C HIS A 36 -7.73 -13.93 -20.02
N GLY A 37 -8.76 -14.63 -19.54
CA GLY A 37 -8.65 -15.53 -18.38
C GLY A 37 -8.25 -14.82 -17.08
N LEU A 38 -8.57 -13.53 -16.95
CA LEU A 38 -8.33 -12.72 -15.76
C LEU A 38 -9.59 -12.69 -14.89
N SER A 39 -9.42 -12.37 -13.61
CA SER A 39 -10.55 -11.97 -12.76
C SER A 39 -10.93 -10.51 -13.01
N VAL A 40 -12.20 -10.18 -12.76
CA VAL A 40 -12.67 -8.78 -12.83
C VAL A 40 -11.89 -7.89 -11.87
N ALA A 41 -11.59 -8.39 -10.66
CA ALA A 41 -10.83 -7.68 -9.64
C ALA A 41 -9.38 -7.36 -10.07
N GLU A 42 -8.73 -8.21 -10.87
CA GLU A 42 -7.40 -7.91 -11.41
C GLU A 42 -7.44 -6.75 -12.42
N VAL A 43 -8.45 -6.74 -13.30
CA VAL A 43 -8.63 -5.66 -14.28
C VAL A 43 -8.97 -4.34 -13.58
N GLU A 44 -9.84 -4.41 -12.56
CA GLU A 44 -10.17 -3.28 -11.68
C GLU A 44 -8.92 -2.74 -10.97
N GLY A 45 -8.11 -3.62 -10.37
CA GLY A 45 -6.86 -3.23 -9.71
C GLY A 45 -5.86 -2.57 -10.67
N TRP A 46 -5.81 -2.98 -11.94
CA TRP A 46 -4.99 -2.29 -12.95
C TRP A 46 -5.56 -0.94 -13.36
N GLN A 47 -6.88 -0.82 -13.44
CA GLN A 47 -7.55 0.45 -13.71
C GLN A 47 -7.25 1.48 -12.61
N ASP A 48 -7.37 1.07 -11.34
CA ASP A 48 -7.05 1.93 -10.19
C ASP A 48 -5.59 2.39 -10.20
N GLN A 49 -4.66 1.46 -10.43
CA GLN A 49 -3.23 1.80 -10.54
C GLN A 49 -2.97 2.77 -11.69
N PHE A 50 -3.59 2.54 -12.84
CA PHE A 50 -3.46 3.41 -14.01
C PHE A 50 -3.98 4.82 -13.74
N LEU A 51 -5.15 4.95 -13.11
CA LEU A 51 -5.74 6.24 -12.77
C LEU A 51 -4.89 7.01 -11.75
N ARG A 52 -4.38 6.34 -10.71
CA ARG A 52 -3.47 6.94 -9.73
C ARG A 52 -2.18 7.44 -10.37
N ALA A 53 -1.59 6.63 -11.25
CA ALA A 53 -0.38 7.00 -11.98
C ALA A 53 -0.63 8.17 -12.94
N ALA A 54 -1.77 8.17 -13.64
CA ALA A 54 -2.17 9.27 -14.51
C ALA A 54 -2.40 10.57 -13.72
N GLU A 55 -3.11 10.52 -12.59
CA GLU A 55 -3.30 11.68 -11.70
C GLU A 55 -1.97 12.25 -11.23
N ASN A 56 -1.04 11.38 -10.81
CA ASN A 56 0.29 11.81 -10.40
C ASN A 56 1.10 12.43 -11.55
N GLY A 57 1.03 11.85 -12.75
CA GLY A 57 1.70 12.39 -13.94
C GLY A 57 1.15 13.74 -14.40
N LEU A 58 -0.11 14.06 -14.08
CA LEU A 58 -0.73 15.34 -14.36
C LEU A 58 -0.45 16.42 -13.29
N ARG A 59 0.17 16.07 -12.15
CA ARG A 59 0.55 17.07 -11.15
C ARG A 59 1.65 17.98 -11.70
N ARG A 60 1.61 19.27 -11.33
CA ARG A 60 2.67 20.25 -11.63
C ARG A 60 4.05 19.78 -11.14
N TRP A 61 4.05 19.01 -10.05
CA TRP A 61 5.21 18.33 -9.49
C TRP A 61 4.83 16.86 -9.29
N PRO A 62 5.11 15.99 -10.27
CA PRO A 62 4.89 14.55 -10.13
C PRO A 62 5.75 14.04 -8.97
N LYS A 63 5.14 13.34 -8.01
CA LYS A 63 5.91 12.66 -6.97
C LYS A 63 6.52 11.41 -7.59
N ASP A 64 7.84 11.25 -7.47
CA ASP A 64 8.47 10.00 -7.89
C ASP A 64 8.00 8.84 -6.99
N GLU A 65 8.05 7.59 -7.47
CA GLU A 65 7.61 6.43 -6.65
C GLU A 65 8.35 6.38 -5.30
N ASP A 66 9.60 6.80 -5.29
CA ASP A 66 10.42 6.83 -4.08
C ASP A 66 9.98 7.92 -3.11
N ALA A 67 9.51 9.07 -3.62
CA ALA A 67 8.95 10.14 -2.79
C ALA A 67 7.62 9.73 -2.12
N LEU A 68 6.79 8.92 -2.82
CA LEU A 68 5.56 8.37 -2.25
C LEU A 68 5.87 7.34 -1.14
N LYS A 69 6.88 6.49 -1.36
CA LYS A 69 7.34 5.53 -0.33
C LYS A 69 7.94 6.26 0.87
N GLU A 70 8.68 7.35 0.63
CA GLU A 70 9.30 8.14 1.67
C GLU A 70 8.29 8.84 2.58
N GLU A 71 7.21 9.38 2.02
CA GLU A 71 6.10 9.94 2.80
C GLU A 71 5.40 8.87 3.66
N GLN A 72 5.21 7.66 3.14
CA GLN A 72 4.68 6.55 3.95
C GLN A 72 5.67 6.15 5.05
N MET A 73 6.97 6.08 4.74
CA MET A 73 8.01 5.79 5.72
C MET A 73 8.06 6.83 6.84
N GLU A 74 7.93 8.11 6.51
CA GLU A 74 7.92 9.20 7.48
C GLU A 74 6.71 9.09 8.40
N ASN A 75 5.52 8.86 7.85
CA ASN A 75 4.30 8.63 8.63
C ASN A 75 4.43 7.42 9.57
N PHE A 76 5.02 6.32 9.12
CA PHE A 76 5.24 5.15 9.99
C PHE A 76 6.27 5.43 11.07
N LYS A 77 7.39 6.11 10.75
CA LYS A 77 8.39 6.51 11.74
C LYS A 77 7.77 7.39 12.83
N GLN A 78 6.89 8.31 12.46
CA GLN A 78 6.22 9.17 13.43
C GLN A 78 5.29 8.39 14.36
N LYS A 79 4.43 7.52 13.81
CA LYS A 79 3.57 6.64 14.63
C LYS A 79 4.37 5.73 15.57
N ILE A 80 5.50 5.21 15.11
CA ILE A 80 6.40 4.42 15.95
C ILE A 80 6.98 5.28 17.07
N GLY A 81 7.40 6.51 16.76
CA GLY A 81 7.87 7.47 17.76
C GLY A 81 6.84 7.74 18.85
N ASP A 82 5.59 8.01 18.46
CA ASP A 82 4.49 8.24 19.40
C ASP A 82 4.25 7.02 20.32
N LEU A 83 4.23 5.82 19.74
CA LEU A 83 4.07 4.57 20.50
C LEU A 83 5.24 4.31 21.47
N VAL A 84 6.48 4.63 21.07
CA VAL A 84 7.66 4.48 21.93
C VAL A 84 7.59 5.43 23.11
N VAL A 85 7.18 6.68 22.89
CA VAL A 85 6.98 7.66 23.97
C VAL A 85 5.91 7.18 24.93
N GLU A 86 4.76 6.71 24.42
CA GLU A 86 3.68 6.16 25.25
C GLU A 86 4.17 4.96 26.07
N HIS A 87 4.91 4.04 25.45
CA HIS A 87 5.50 2.89 26.13
C HIS A 87 6.48 3.29 27.23
N ASP A 88 7.35 4.28 27.00
CA ASP A 88 8.29 4.77 28.00
C ASP A 88 7.59 5.44 29.19
N VAL A 89 6.54 6.22 28.94
CA VAL A 89 5.71 6.83 29.99
C VAL A 89 5.03 5.75 30.83
N LEU A 90 4.41 4.76 30.19
CA LEU A 90 3.76 3.65 30.88
C LEU A 90 4.76 2.83 31.71
N ARG A 91 5.95 2.56 31.16
CA ARG A 91 7.01 1.85 31.88
C ARG A 91 7.51 2.65 33.08
N GLU A 92 7.66 3.96 32.96
CA GLU A 92 8.05 4.83 34.06
C GLU A 92 7.00 4.82 35.18
N ALA A 93 5.71 4.92 34.82
CA ALA A 93 4.60 4.88 35.77
C ALA A 93 4.49 3.52 36.49
N LEU A 94 4.89 2.42 35.82
CA LEU A 94 4.87 1.07 36.39
C LEU A 94 6.12 0.74 37.23
N LYS A 95 7.15 1.61 37.25
CA LYS A 95 8.31 1.39 38.12
C LYS A 95 7.84 1.40 39.58
N PRO A 96 8.15 0.37 40.38
CA PRO A 96 7.80 0.36 41.79
C PRO A 96 8.49 1.54 42.47
N TYR A 97 7.69 2.43 43.06
CA TYR A 97 8.17 3.49 43.93
C TYR A 97 9.02 2.85 45.03
N PRO A 98 10.23 3.34 45.37
CA PRO A 98 11.02 2.75 46.43
C PRO A 98 10.34 3.02 47.78
N LEU A 99 9.45 2.11 48.19
CA LEU A 99 8.95 2.02 49.56
C LEU A 99 10.04 1.36 50.41
N GLY A 100 11.10 2.13 50.64
CA GLY A 100 12.27 1.74 51.42
C GLY A 100 12.60 2.76 52.50
N ARG A 101 11.60 3.34 53.17
CA ARG A 101 11.84 4.05 54.44
C ARG A 101 11.76 3.02 55.56
N LYS A 102 12.90 2.46 55.96
CA LYS A 102 13.02 1.71 57.21
C LYS A 102 12.48 2.59 58.34
N MET A 103 11.34 2.22 58.92
CA MET A 103 11.03 2.59 60.29
C MET A 103 11.90 1.69 61.17
N SER A 104 13.07 2.20 61.55
CA SER A 104 13.88 1.66 62.64
C SER A 104 14.77 2.79 63.13
N ASP A 105 14.32 3.49 64.17
CA ASP A 105 15.03 3.58 65.46
C ASP A 105 14.45 4.74 66.26
N VAL A 106 13.85 4.39 67.40
CA VAL A 106 13.81 5.03 68.74
C VAL A 106 12.60 4.51 69.50
#